data_AF-A0A1H1PL86-F1
#
_entry.id   AF-A0A1H1PL86-F1
#
_cell.length_a   1.000
_cell.length_b   1.000
_cell.length_c   1.000
_cell.angle_alpha   90.00
_cell.angle_beta   90.00
_cell.angle_gamma   90.00
#
_symmetry.space_group_name_H-M   'P 1'
#
loop_
_entity.id
_entity.type
_entity.pdbx_description
1 polymer ?
#
loop_
_entity_poly.entity_id
_entity_poly.type
_entity_poly.pdbx_seq_one_letter_code
_entity_poly.pdbx_strand_id
1 'polypeptide(L)'
;MKVRNFLKRLGTWLGEFFNNIGNLIGAFLLIILAAFVFLLCVIPSMLWKIIFSFKKEDRKARDIISGTAKFFVGIAIGIDQLGNVAFGGFFNWFFLTNSKEYPFGNTHETISEVLGWNDALGNLNRKGHLLVSFLNVIESAHCQNAMQSGIYAARFKTEFYARLQSRLQTIEKTKSFLEKYS
;
A
#
# COMPACT_ATOMS: atom_id res chain seq x y z
N MET A 1 42.97 -15.82 -29.26
CA MET A 1 42.55 -14.94 -28.14
C MET A 1 41.06 -14.53 -28.18
N LYS A 2 40.45 -14.27 -29.35
CA LYS A 2 39.03 -13.86 -29.47
C LYS A 2 38.00 -14.93 -29.04
N VAL A 3 38.21 -16.21 -29.37
CA VAL A 3 37.25 -17.31 -29.08
C VAL A 3 37.12 -17.58 -27.57
N ARG A 4 38.23 -17.61 -26.83
CA ARG A 4 38.21 -17.83 -25.36
C ARG A 4 37.44 -16.74 -24.63
N ASN A 5 37.61 -15.49 -25.06
CA ASN A 5 36.89 -14.35 -24.47
C ASN A 5 35.40 -14.38 -24.83
N PHE A 6 35.06 -14.82 -26.04
CA PHE A 6 33.67 -15.04 -26.45
C PHE A 6 32.98 -16.12 -25.61
N LEU A 7 33.60 -17.29 -25.44
CA LEU A 7 33.06 -18.39 -24.62
C LEU A 7 32.90 -17.99 -23.15
N LYS A 8 33.86 -17.23 -22.59
CA LYS A 8 33.74 -16.73 -21.20
C LYS A 8 32.57 -15.75 -21.06
N ARG A 9 32.40 -14.82 -22.00
CA ARG A 9 31.25 -13.88 -22.03
C ARG A 9 29.92 -14.60 -22.21
N LEU A 10 29.88 -15.63 -23.04
CA LEU A 10 28.68 -16.44 -23.25
C LEU A 10 28.31 -17.20 -21.98
N GLY A 11 29.28 -17.79 -21.28
CA GLY A 11 29.07 -18.49 -20.02
C GLY A 11 28.55 -17.59 -18.90
N THR A 12 29.12 -16.38 -18.74
CA THR A 12 28.62 -15.41 -17.75
C THR A 12 27.20 -14.95 -18.09
N TRP A 13 26.94 -14.64 -19.37
CA TRP A 13 25.63 -14.22 -19.83
C TRP A 13 24.56 -15.31 -19.63
N LEU A 14 24.88 -16.57 -19.95
CA LEU A 14 23.98 -17.70 -19.71
C LEU A 14 23.71 -17.90 -18.22
N GLY A 15 24.74 -17.79 -17.37
CA GLY A 15 24.58 -17.88 -15.91
C GLY A 15 23.63 -16.80 -15.38
N GLU A 16 23.83 -15.54 -15.77
CA GLU A 16 22.94 -14.43 -15.41
C GLU A 16 21.51 -14.66 -15.92
N PHE A 17 21.36 -15.12 -17.16
CA PHE A 17 20.05 -15.43 -17.76
C PHE A 17 19.28 -16.49 -16.96
N PHE A 18 19.89 -17.64 -16.66
CA PHE A 18 19.22 -18.69 -15.88
C PHE A 18 18.95 -18.27 -14.43
N ASN A 19 19.85 -17.49 -13.81
CA ASN A 19 19.61 -16.93 -12.48
C ASN A 19 18.40 -15.98 -12.50
N ASN A 20 18.28 -15.12 -13.51
CA ASN A 20 17.14 -14.23 -13.66
C ASN A 20 15.83 -14.99 -13.90
N ILE A 21 15.86 -16.07 -14.69
CA ILE A 21 14.71 -16.97 -14.86
C ILE A 21 14.32 -17.60 -13.52
N GLY A 22 15.30 -18.13 -12.78
CA GLY A 22 15.06 -18.71 -11.45
C GLY A 22 14.43 -17.71 -10.49
N ASN A 23 14.94 -16.47 -10.44
CA ASN A 23 14.39 -15.39 -9.63
C ASN A 23 12.96 -15.03 -10.05
N LEU A 24 12.68 -14.96 -11.35
CA LEU A 24 11.35 -14.67 -11.88
C LEU A 24 10.33 -15.76 -11.50
N ILE A 25 10.70 -17.03 -11.68
CA ILE A 25 9.87 -18.17 -11.29
C ILE A 25 9.63 -18.15 -9.77
N GLY A 26 10.68 -17.90 -8.98
CA GLY A 26 10.58 -17.79 -7.52
C GLY A 26 9.61 -16.69 -7.10
N ALA A 27 9.71 -15.50 -7.69
CA ALA A 27 8.80 -14.39 -7.44
C ALA A 27 7.35 -14.75 -7.79
N PHE A 28 7.12 -15.43 -8.91
CA PHE A 28 5.79 -15.88 -9.31
C PHE A 28 5.19 -16.91 -8.34
N LEU A 29 6.00 -17.88 -7.88
CA LEU A 29 5.58 -18.86 -6.88
C LEU A 29 5.23 -18.22 -5.54
N LEU A 30 5.96 -17.18 -5.12
CA LEU A 30 5.65 -16.42 -3.91
C LEU A 30 4.27 -15.75 -3.99
N ILE A 31 3.89 -15.20 -5.15
CA ILE A 31 2.57 -14.61 -5.35
C ILE A 31 1.47 -15.67 -5.23
N ILE A 32 1.66 -16.84 -5.85
CA ILE A 32 0.71 -17.95 -5.76
C ILE A 32 0.56 -18.40 -4.31
N LEU A 33 1.67 -18.60 -3.60
CA LEU A 33 1.66 -19.01 -2.21
C LEU A 33 0.96 -17.96 -1.32
N ALA A 34 1.26 -16.68 -1.50
CA ALA A 34 0.63 -15.60 -0.75
C ALA A 34 -0.89 -15.54 -1.00
N ALA A 35 -1.31 -15.66 -2.25
CA ALA A 35 -2.74 -15.69 -2.62
C ALA A 35 -3.45 -16.92 -2.03
N PHE A 36 -2.80 -18.09 -2.06
CA PHE A 36 -3.32 -19.32 -1.47
C PHE A 36 -3.50 -19.20 0.04
N VAL A 37 -2.48 -18.73 0.75
CA VAL A 37 -2.55 -18.49 2.21
C VAL A 37 -3.65 -17.48 2.53
N PHE A 38 -3.74 -16.36 1.79
CA PHE A 38 -4.79 -15.36 1.99
C PHE A 38 -6.19 -15.96 1.82
N LEU A 39 -6.42 -16.72 0.74
CA LEU A 39 -7.71 -17.37 0.47
C LEU A 39 -8.11 -18.35 1.59
N LEU A 40 -7.16 -19.14 2.09
CA LEU A 40 -7.40 -20.05 3.21
C LEU A 40 -7.70 -19.31 4.52
N CYS A 41 -7.01 -18.20 4.78
CA CYS A 41 -7.07 -17.51 6.07
C CYS A 41 -8.18 -16.45 6.16
N VAL A 42 -8.65 -15.88 5.04
CA VAL A 42 -9.58 -14.74 5.07
C VAL A 42 -10.93 -15.11 5.72
N ILE A 43 -11.53 -16.24 5.32
CA ILE A 43 -12.83 -16.68 5.87
C ILE A 43 -12.71 -17.04 7.37
N PRO A 44 -11.74 -17.89 7.80
CA PRO A 44 -11.54 -18.16 9.22
C PRO A 44 -11.27 -16.90 10.05
N SER A 45 -10.51 -15.95 9.51
CA SER A 45 -10.20 -14.69 10.21
C SER A 45 -11.44 -13.82 10.37
N MET A 46 -12.31 -13.73 9.36
CA MET A 46 -13.59 -13.01 9.43
C MET A 46 -14.52 -13.66 10.46
N LEU A 47 -14.65 -14.99 10.44
CA LEU A 47 -15.47 -15.74 11.41
C LEU A 47 -14.96 -15.56 12.83
N TRP A 48 -13.65 -15.70 13.04
CA TRP A 48 -13.02 -15.47 14.34
C TRP A 48 -13.28 -14.06 14.84
N LYS A 49 -13.12 -13.05 13.97
CA LYS A 49 -13.38 -11.65 14.33
C LYS A 49 -14.83 -11.42 14.76
N ILE A 50 -15.80 -11.95 14.02
CA ILE A 50 -17.23 -11.82 14.36
C ILE A 50 -17.50 -12.50 15.70
N ILE A 51 -17.15 -13.78 15.85
CA ILE A 51 -17.40 -14.57 17.06
C ILE A 51 -16.75 -13.93 18.29
N PHE A 52 -15.48 -13.50 18.17
CA PHE A 52 -14.74 -12.91 19.29
C PHE A 52 -15.23 -11.51 19.66
N SER A 53 -15.77 -10.76 18.69
CA SER A 53 -16.35 -9.44 18.96
C SER A 53 -17.62 -9.54 19.82
N PHE A 54 -18.33 -10.68 19.79
CA PHE A 54 -19.45 -10.97 20.69
C PHE A 54 -19.05 -11.59 22.04
N LYS A 55 -17.95 -12.35 22.10
CA LYS A 55 -17.51 -13.05 23.33
C LYS A 55 -16.80 -12.17 24.37
N LYS A 56 -16.32 -10.98 24.02
CA LYS A 56 -15.75 -10.02 25.00
C LYS A 56 -16.86 -9.17 25.61
N GLU A 57 -17.52 -9.75 26.61
CA GLU A 57 -18.44 -9.09 27.54
C GLU A 57 -17.69 -7.94 28.26
N ASP A 58 -18.33 -6.76 28.30
CA ASP A 58 -17.96 -5.46 28.92
C ASP A 58 -17.90 -4.26 27.96
N ARG A 59 -18.00 -4.47 26.64
CA ARG A 59 -18.02 -3.35 25.66
C ARG A 59 -19.44 -3.02 25.22
N LYS A 60 -19.74 -1.72 25.04
CA LYS A 60 -21.02 -1.27 24.49
C LYS A 60 -21.18 -1.81 23.06
N ALA A 61 -22.39 -2.19 22.66
CA ALA A 61 -22.69 -2.71 21.32
C ALA A 61 -22.16 -1.80 20.18
N ARG A 62 -22.19 -0.47 20.39
CA ARG A 62 -21.61 0.52 19.47
C ARG A 62 -20.11 0.33 19.23
N ASP A 63 -19.35 -0.03 20.27
CA ASP A 63 -17.89 -0.21 20.18
C ASP A 63 -17.54 -1.51 19.46
N ILE A 64 -18.37 -2.54 19.64
CA ILE A 64 -18.28 -3.83 18.93
C ILE A 64 -18.51 -3.62 17.43
N ILE A 65 -19.59 -2.92 17.06
CA ILE A 65 -19.92 -2.61 15.66
C ILE A 65 -18.83 -1.74 15.04
N SER A 66 -18.39 -0.68 15.71
CA SER A 66 -17.33 0.20 15.20
C SER A 66 -16.00 -0.53 15.01
N GLY A 67 -15.59 -1.36 15.97
CA GLY A 67 -14.36 -2.13 15.88
C GLY A 67 -14.39 -3.22 14.80
N THR A 68 -15.57 -3.73 14.48
CA THR A 68 -15.78 -4.72 13.41
C THR A 68 -15.82 -4.04 12.04
N ALA A 69 -16.49 -2.90 11.91
CA ALA A 69 -16.45 -2.08 10.70
C ALA A 69 -15.02 -1.66 10.34
N LYS A 70 -14.23 -1.19 11.31
CA LYS A 70 -12.81 -0.84 11.09
C LYS A 70 -11.98 -2.02 10.57
N PHE A 71 -12.27 -3.23 11.02
CA PHE A 71 -11.59 -4.44 10.53
C PHE A 71 -11.89 -4.70 9.05
N PHE A 72 -13.17 -4.68 8.66
CA PHE A 72 -13.55 -4.88 7.25
C PHE A 72 -13.06 -3.75 6.35
N VAL A 73 -13.12 -2.50 6.81
CA VAL A 73 -12.55 -1.35 6.09
C VAL A 73 -11.03 -1.53 5.91
N GLY A 74 -10.32 -2.01 6.93
CA GLY A 74 -8.88 -2.31 6.82
C GLY A 74 -8.57 -3.36 5.76
N ILE A 75 -9.38 -4.42 5.65
CA ILE A 75 -9.26 -5.42 4.58
C ILE A 75 -9.54 -4.77 3.22
N ALA A 76 -10.60 -3.98 3.09
CA ALA A 76 -10.95 -3.30 1.84
C ALA A 76 -9.83 -2.38 1.36
N ILE A 77 -9.25 -1.56 2.25
CA ILE A 77 -8.09 -0.71 1.95
C ILE A 77 -6.89 -1.55 1.49
N GLY A 78 -6.60 -2.66 2.17
CA GLY A 78 -5.48 -3.53 1.79
C GLY A 78 -5.66 -4.17 0.42
N ILE A 79 -6.88 -4.58 0.07
CA ILE A 79 -7.20 -5.11 -1.26
C ILE A 79 -7.08 -4.01 -2.32
N ASP A 80 -7.54 -2.80 -2.02
CA ASP A 80 -7.45 -1.64 -2.92
C ASP A 80 -5.98 -1.26 -3.19
N GLN A 81 -5.13 -1.23 -2.15
CA GLN A 81 -3.68 -1.04 -2.28
C GLN A 81 -3.01 -2.15 -3.11
N LEU A 82 -3.37 -3.41 -2.87
CA LEU A 82 -2.89 -4.53 -3.68
C LEU A 82 -3.28 -4.34 -5.15
N GLY A 83 -4.51 -3.92 -5.41
CA GLY A 83 -4.99 -3.61 -6.76
C GLY A 83 -4.17 -2.51 -7.44
N ASN A 84 -3.83 -1.44 -6.71
CA ASN A 84 -2.98 -0.36 -7.21
C ASN A 84 -1.60 -0.90 -7.64
N VAL A 85 -0.98 -1.77 -6.84
CA VAL A 85 0.32 -2.37 -7.14
C VAL A 85 0.23 -3.33 -8.33
N ALA A 86 -0.72 -4.27 -8.27
CA ALA A 86 -0.84 -5.36 -9.24
C ALA A 86 -1.25 -4.84 -10.63
N PHE A 87 -2.12 -3.83 -10.68
CA PHE A 87 -2.70 -3.32 -11.92
C PHE A 87 -2.19 -1.93 -12.29
N GLY A 88 -1.24 -1.35 -11.53
CA GLY A 88 -0.85 0.04 -11.70
C GLY A 88 -0.33 0.37 -13.11
N GLY A 89 0.50 -0.49 -13.69
CA GLY A 89 0.95 -0.33 -15.08
C GLY A 89 -0.20 -0.35 -16.09
N PHE A 90 -1.19 -1.22 -15.88
CA PHE A 90 -2.39 -1.30 -16.71
C PHE A 90 -3.28 -0.06 -16.54
N PHE A 91 -3.53 0.39 -15.30
CA PHE A 91 -4.31 1.59 -15.02
C PHE A 91 -3.64 2.87 -15.51
N ASN A 92 -2.32 2.96 -15.43
CA ASN A 92 -1.54 4.04 -16.02
C ASN A 92 -1.73 4.13 -17.54
N TRP A 93 -1.87 3.00 -18.23
CA TRP A 93 -2.16 2.99 -19.66
C TRP A 93 -3.64 3.26 -19.96
N PHE A 94 -4.54 2.75 -19.11
CA PHE A 94 -5.97 2.72 -19.41
C PHE A 94 -6.73 3.98 -18.96
N PHE A 95 -6.35 4.59 -17.84
CA PHE A 95 -7.08 5.70 -17.20
C PHE A 95 -6.38 7.05 -17.27
N LEU A 96 -5.06 7.08 -17.39
CA LEU A 96 -4.32 8.35 -17.44
C LEU A 96 -4.23 8.89 -18.87
N THR A 97 -4.00 10.19 -18.96
CA THR A 97 -3.53 10.86 -20.17
C THR A 97 -2.00 10.76 -20.28
N ASN A 98 -1.40 11.41 -21.27
CA ASN A 98 0.04 11.29 -21.54
C ASN A 98 0.94 11.97 -20.49
N SER A 99 0.41 12.86 -19.64
CA SER A 99 1.19 13.64 -18.66
C SER A 99 1.67 12.85 -17.44
N LYS A 100 1.03 11.72 -17.08
CA LYS A 100 1.41 10.76 -16.02
C LYS A 100 2.14 11.35 -14.79
N GLU A 101 1.71 12.51 -14.30
CA GLU A 101 2.40 13.19 -13.20
C GLU A 101 2.24 12.43 -11.88
N TYR A 102 1.13 11.68 -11.73
CA TYR A 102 0.82 10.88 -10.55
C TYR A 102 0.44 9.44 -10.93
N PRO A 103 1.41 8.56 -11.22
CA PRO A 103 1.13 7.21 -11.70
C PRO A 103 0.58 6.28 -10.60
N PHE A 104 -0.29 5.35 -10.99
CA PHE A 104 -0.64 4.16 -10.21
C PHE A 104 0.59 3.26 -10.01
N GLY A 105 0.54 2.41 -8.96
CA GLY A 105 1.57 1.40 -8.67
C GLY A 105 2.27 1.53 -7.33
N ASN A 106 1.98 2.59 -6.56
CA ASN A 106 2.56 2.77 -5.23
C ASN A 106 1.91 1.83 -4.20
N THR A 107 2.73 1.08 -3.47
CA THR A 107 2.33 0.09 -2.46
C THR A 107 1.57 0.65 -1.27
N HIS A 108 1.63 1.95 -1.03
CA HIS A 108 1.01 2.59 0.13
C HIS A 108 -0.24 3.41 -0.20
N GLU A 109 -0.66 3.42 -1.45
CA GLU A 109 -1.80 4.22 -1.93
C GLU A 109 -2.88 3.32 -2.51
N THR A 110 -4.14 3.70 -2.30
CA THR A 110 -5.28 2.99 -2.90
C THR A 110 -5.51 3.43 -4.35
N ILE A 111 -6.25 2.64 -5.14
CA ILE A 111 -6.66 3.04 -6.50
C ILE A 111 -7.50 4.32 -6.42
N SER A 112 -8.42 4.38 -5.46
CA SER A 112 -9.30 5.53 -5.19
C SER A 112 -8.53 6.81 -4.86
N GLU A 113 -7.45 6.73 -4.08
CA GLU A 113 -6.57 7.86 -3.76
C GLU A 113 -5.83 8.39 -5.00
N VAL A 114 -5.23 7.49 -5.80
CA VAL A 114 -4.53 7.86 -7.04
C VAL A 114 -5.49 8.45 -8.07
N LEU A 115 -6.71 7.91 -8.18
CA LEU A 115 -7.77 8.50 -9.01
C LEU A 115 -8.12 9.92 -8.54
N GLY A 116 -8.21 10.15 -7.23
CA GLY A 116 -8.50 11.47 -6.67
C GLY A 116 -7.42 12.51 -7.01
N TRP A 117 -6.14 12.14 -6.86
CA TRP A 117 -5.02 12.99 -7.28
C TRP A 117 -5.08 13.32 -8.77
N ASN A 118 -5.27 12.32 -9.63
CA ASN A 118 -5.28 12.54 -11.07
C ASN A 118 -6.52 13.30 -11.55
N ASP A 119 -7.66 13.17 -10.87
CA ASP A 119 -8.85 13.98 -11.15
C ASP A 119 -8.59 15.45 -10.82
N ALA A 120 -8.00 15.73 -9.65
CA ALA A 120 -7.61 17.08 -9.23
C ALA A 120 -6.55 17.73 -10.13
N LEU A 121 -5.63 16.92 -10.68
CA LEU A 121 -4.58 17.37 -11.60
C LEU A 121 -5.04 17.46 -13.06
N GLY A 122 -6.26 17.00 -13.39
CA GLY A 122 -6.73 16.94 -14.78
C GLY A 122 -6.01 15.91 -15.65
N ASN A 123 -5.44 14.87 -15.02
CA ASN A 123 -4.62 13.85 -15.66
C ASN A 123 -5.40 12.58 -16.06
N LEU A 124 -6.71 12.54 -15.81
CA LEU A 124 -7.59 11.44 -16.20
C LEU A 124 -8.11 11.58 -17.64
N ASN A 125 -8.20 10.46 -18.35
CA ASN A 125 -8.93 10.38 -19.60
C ASN A 125 -10.42 10.08 -19.32
N ARG A 126 -11.24 10.01 -20.39
CA ARG A 126 -12.69 9.74 -20.26
C ARG A 126 -13.03 8.48 -19.46
N LYS A 127 -12.23 7.42 -19.59
CA LYS A 127 -12.42 6.16 -18.86
C LYS A 127 -12.09 6.34 -17.37
N GLY A 128 -11.05 7.12 -17.07
CA GLY A 128 -10.70 7.48 -15.70
C GLY A 128 -11.84 8.23 -15.01
N HIS A 129 -12.39 9.27 -15.65
CA HIS A 129 -13.55 10.00 -15.11
C HIS A 129 -14.81 9.14 -14.98
N LEU A 130 -15.03 8.19 -15.90
CA LEU A 130 -16.14 7.25 -15.79
C LEU A 130 -16.00 6.38 -14.53
N LEU A 131 -14.79 5.88 -14.24
CA LEU A 131 -14.53 5.12 -13.02
C LEU A 131 -14.71 5.97 -11.76
N VAL A 132 -14.20 7.21 -11.74
CA VAL A 132 -14.44 8.15 -10.63
C VAL A 132 -15.94 8.36 -10.41
N SER A 133 -16.69 8.55 -11.49
CA SER A 133 -18.15 8.75 -11.41
C SER A 133 -18.85 7.51 -10.86
N PHE A 134 -18.44 6.31 -11.29
CA PHE A 134 -18.98 5.06 -10.76
C PHE A 134 -18.72 4.91 -9.26
N LEU A 135 -17.51 5.21 -8.80
CA LEU A 135 -17.18 5.17 -7.36
C LEU A 135 -17.98 6.20 -6.57
N ASN A 136 -18.23 7.38 -7.15
CA ASN A 136 -19.06 8.43 -6.54
C ASN A 136 -20.54 8.04 -6.40
N VAL A 137 -21.04 7.06 -7.17
CA VAL A 137 -22.39 6.50 -6.98
C VAL A 137 -22.45 5.63 -5.73
N ILE A 138 -21.37 4.91 -5.41
CA ILE A 138 -21.30 4.04 -4.22
C ILE A 138 -21.16 4.90 -2.97
N GLU A 139 -20.24 5.87 -2.99
CA GLU A 139 -20.00 6.81 -1.91
C GLU A 139 -19.72 8.19 -2.49
N SER A 140 -20.47 9.22 -2.08
CA SER A 140 -20.27 10.57 -2.58
C SER A 140 -18.84 11.06 -2.33
N ALA A 141 -18.22 11.60 -3.39
CA ALA A 141 -16.84 12.10 -3.37
C ALA A 141 -15.79 11.06 -2.92
N HIS A 142 -16.02 9.77 -3.19
CA HIS A 142 -15.17 8.67 -2.75
C HIS A 142 -13.67 8.89 -3.01
N CYS A 143 -13.29 9.18 -4.26
CA CYS A 143 -11.88 9.37 -4.64
C CYS A 143 -11.27 10.63 -4.00
N GLN A 144 -12.05 11.70 -3.87
CA GLN A 144 -11.59 12.92 -3.21
C GLN A 144 -11.37 12.68 -1.71
N ASN A 145 -12.27 11.94 -1.06
CA ASN A 145 -12.14 11.57 0.35
C ASN A 145 -10.92 10.67 0.59
N ALA A 146 -10.68 9.72 -0.31
CA ALA A 146 -9.49 8.87 -0.27
C ALA A 146 -8.20 9.69 -0.38
N MET A 147 -8.13 10.62 -1.35
CA MET A 147 -7.01 11.56 -1.49
C MET A 147 -6.79 12.39 -0.21
N GLN A 148 -7.85 12.96 0.37
CA GLN A 148 -7.73 13.75 1.60
C GLN A 148 -7.27 12.90 2.81
N SER A 149 -7.74 11.66 2.89
CA SER A 149 -7.29 10.71 3.92
C SER A 149 -5.78 10.44 3.83
N GLY A 150 -5.27 10.24 2.61
CA GLY A 150 -3.84 10.09 2.34
C GLY A 150 -3.02 11.31 2.76
N ILE A 151 -3.46 12.51 2.38
CA ILE A 151 -2.85 13.79 2.79
C ILE A 151 -2.81 13.91 4.31
N TYR A 152 -3.91 13.61 5.00
CA TYR A 152 -3.99 13.66 6.44
C TYR A 152 -3.01 12.67 7.11
N ALA A 153 -2.93 11.43 6.60
CA ALA A 153 -2.03 10.42 7.13
C ALA A 153 -0.55 10.81 6.96
N ALA A 154 -0.19 11.38 5.80
CA ALA A 154 1.16 11.87 5.55
C ALA A 154 1.53 13.05 6.47
N ARG A 155 0.62 14.02 6.63
CA ARG A 155 0.79 15.15 7.54
C ARG A 155 0.93 14.72 8.99
N PHE A 156 0.09 13.78 9.45
CA PHE A 156 0.19 13.26 10.81
C PHE A 156 1.56 12.62 11.09
N LYS A 157 2.06 11.78 10.17
CA LYS A 157 3.36 11.12 10.33
C LYS A 157 4.51 12.12 10.38
N THR A 158 4.49 13.13 9.53
CA THR A 158 5.54 14.18 9.49
C THR A 158 5.53 15.03 10.75
N GLU A 159 4.36 15.49 11.20
CA GLU A 159 4.22 16.25 12.45
C GLU A 159 4.64 15.42 13.68
N PHE A 160 4.25 14.14 13.74
CA PHE A 160 4.63 13.25 14.83
C PHE A 160 6.14 13.03 14.89
N TYR A 161 6.78 12.81 13.74
CA TYR A 161 8.23 12.63 13.66
C TYR A 161 8.99 13.87 14.13
N ALA A 162 8.55 15.08 13.74
CA ALA A 162 9.14 16.33 14.21
C ALA A 162 9.05 16.47 15.74
N ARG A 163 7.91 16.10 16.34
CA ARG A 163 7.74 16.08 17.81
C ARG A 163 8.60 15.03 18.49
N LEU A 164 8.82 13.88 17.86
CA LEU A 164 9.70 12.84 18.43
C LEU A 164 11.15 13.32 18.47
N GLN A 165 11.63 13.93 17.38
CA GLN A 165 13.00 14.47 17.33
C GLN A 165 13.25 15.52 18.41
N SER A 166 12.32 16.46 18.62
CA SER A 166 12.49 17.49 19.66
C SER A 166 12.52 16.89 21.07
N ARG A 167 11.75 15.84 21.33
CA ARG A 167 11.78 15.09 22.60
C ARG A 167 13.10 14.36 22.81
N LEU A 168 13.63 13.70 21.77
CA LEU A 168 14.92 12.99 21.87
C LEU A 168 16.07 13.95 22.17
N GLN A 169 16.12 15.09 21.47
CA GLN A 169 17.12 16.14 21.75
C GLN A 169 17.03 16.67 23.18
N THR A 170 15.80 16.80 23.72
CA THR A 170 15.60 17.24 25.11
C THR A 170 16.13 16.19 26.08
N ILE A 171 15.87 14.90 25.83
CA ILE A 171 16.36 13.79 26.67
C ILE A 171 17.90 13.73 26.66
N GLU A 172 18.53 13.85 25.51
CA GLU A 172 20.00 13.85 25.38
C GLU A 172 20.64 15.02 26.14
N LYS A 173 20.06 16.21 26.06
CA LYS A 173 20.49 17.39 26.83
C LYS A 173 20.36 17.16 28.34
N THR A 174 19.25 16.58 28.78
CA THR A 174 19.06 16.26 30.21
C THR A 174 20.05 15.20 30.68
N LYS A 175 20.33 14.17 29.87
CA LYS A 175 21.28 13.11 30.22
C LYS A 175 22.71 13.65 30.35
N SER A 176 23.16 14.42 29.37
CA SER A 176 24.49 15.06 29.39
C SER A 176 24.63 16.07 30.53
N PHE A 177 23.55 16.77 30.90
CA PHE A 177 23.53 17.59 32.11
C PHE A 177 23.75 16.74 33.36
N LEU A 178 23.00 15.65 33.56
CA LEU A 178 23.13 14.80 34.75
C LEU A 178 24.52 14.14 34.84
N GLU A 179 25.09 13.66 33.74
CA GLU A 179 26.44 13.07 33.69
C GLU A 179 27.55 14.07 34.10
N LYS A 180 27.33 15.38 33.91
CA LYS A 180 28.27 16.42 34.35
C LYS A 180 28.29 16.61 35.87
N TYR A 181 27.21 16.22 36.57
CA TYR A 181 27.03 16.43 38.01
C TYR A 181 26.97 15.12 38.81
N SER A 182 27.18 13.97 38.17
CA SER A 182 27.39 12.65 38.79
C SER A 182 28.88 12.35 38.93
#